data_AF-A0A3D8P5K7-F1
#
_entry.id   AF-A0A3D8P5K7-F1
#
_cell.length_a   1.000
_cell.length_b   1.000
_cell.length_c   1.000
_cell.angle_alpha   90.00
_cell.angle_beta   90.00
_cell.angle_gamma   90.00
#
_symmetry.space_group_name_H-M   'P 1'
#
loop_
_entity.id
_entity.type
_entity.pdbx_description
1 polymer ?
#
loop_
_entity_poly.entity_id
_entity_poly.type
_entity_poly.pdbx_seq_one_letter_code
_entity_poly.pdbx_strand_id
1 'polypeptide(L)'
;MSYAMVCLVSEERMQNIIPVFQHGLNISKVYLICSRDAGQENSPLRRALDDLQATLESEAGVKVRVWDQFVDAYDPESARRVVYEAIKDAQKRTSAQVLVNFTGGTKCMSVGAFLAAQDAGLPCLYVDTANLRLIRYDPVSLSQESLPFDLAGRLTVPIYFKSYGKPVYPSSRQLFPDAAFDFAWDLYTLWPQRFSVMISFLEKFAKVISNK
;
A
#
# COMPACT_ATOMS: atom_id res chain seq x y z
N MET A 1 -11.06 -13.23 13.10
CA MET A 1 -10.58 -12.10 13.91
C MET A 1 -10.24 -10.95 12.98
N SER A 2 -10.53 -9.70 13.34
CA SER A 2 -10.21 -8.51 12.52
C SER A 2 -9.20 -7.62 13.24
N TYR A 3 -8.36 -6.93 12.48
CA TYR A 3 -7.40 -5.96 13.02
C TYR A 3 -7.72 -4.52 12.62
N ALA A 4 -7.37 -3.59 13.51
CA ALA A 4 -7.09 -2.21 13.18
C ALA A 4 -5.57 -2.03 13.08
N MET A 5 -5.08 -1.62 11.92
CA MET A 5 -3.65 -1.44 11.69
C MET A 5 -3.24 0.00 11.96
N VAL A 6 -2.21 0.21 12.78
CA VAL A 6 -1.51 1.49 12.93
C VAL A 6 -0.23 1.41 12.11
N CYS A 7 -0.01 2.32 11.15
CA CYS A 7 1.15 2.24 10.27
C CYS A 7 1.75 3.60 9.93
N LEU A 8 3.05 3.58 9.65
CA LEU A 8 3.82 4.74 9.22
C LEU A 8 3.69 4.92 7.71
N VAL A 9 3.46 6.15 7.27
CA VAL A 9 3.42 6.49 5.84
C VAL A 9 4.83 6.78 5.33
N SER A 10 5.14 6.24 4.16
CA SER A 10 6.33 6.52 3.36
C SER A 10 5.94 6.67 1.89
N GLU A 11 6.92 7.02 1.05
CA GLU A 11 6.76 6.96 -0.40
C GLU A 11 6.65 5.52 -0.94
N GLU A 12 6.92 4.48 -0.15
CA GLU A 12 6.70 3.10 -0.59
C GLU A 12 5.37 2.58 -0.06
N ARG A 13 4.32 2.73 -0.86
CA ARG A 13 2.92 2.47 -0.43
C ARG A 13 2.64 0.99 -0.23
N MET A 14 3.32 0.12 -0.97
CA MET A 14 3.03 -1.32 -0.98
C MET A 14 3.20 -1.98 0.39
N GLN A 15 4.09 -1.45 1.22
CA GLN A 15 4.31 -1.93 2.58
C GLN A 15 3.08 -1.75 3.48
N ASN A 16 2.20 -0.79 3.15
CA ASN A 16 0.93 -0.58 3.87
C ASN A 16 -0.27 -1.20 3.13
N ILE A 17 -0.18 -1.38 1.81
CA ILE A 17 -1.23 -2.03 1.00
C ILE A 17 -1.24 -3.56 1.21
N ILE A 18 -0.09 -4.22 1.14
CA ILE A 18 0.01 -5.69 1.18
C ILE A 18 -0.70 -6.30 2.41
N PRO A 19 -0.49 -5.81 3.65
CA PRO A 19 -1.16 -6.38 4.82
C PRO A 19 -2.68 -6.32 4.78
N VAL A 20 -3.24 -5.31 4.12
CA VAL A 20 -4.70 -5.14 3.99
C VAL A 20 -5.31 -6.20 3.09
N PHE A 21 -4.58 -6.58 2.03
CA PHE A 21 -4.99 -7.62 1.10
C PHE A 21 -4.50 -9.03 1.47
N GLN A 22 -3.74 -9.18 2.56
CA GLN A 22 -3.28 -10.49 3.05
C GLN A 22 -4.45 -11.34 3.56
N HIS A 23 -4.43 -12.64 3.26
CA HIS A 23 -5.43 -13.58 3.74
C HIS A 23 -5.24 -13.85 5.22
N GLY A 24 -6.33 -13.94 5.97
CA GLY A 24 -6.30 -14.21 7.41
C GLY A 24 -6.03 -13.00 8.31
N LEU A 25 -5.47 -11.89 7.81
CA LEU A 25 -5.32 -10.66 8.64
C LEU A 25 -6.66 -9.92 8.80
N ASN A 26 -7.46 -9.74 7.75
CA ASN A 26 -8.75 -9.03 7.83
C ASN A 26 -8.63 -7.63 8.49
N ILE A 27 -7.82 -6.76 7.89
CA ILE A 27 -7.69 -5.37 8.35
C ILE A 27 -8.99 -4.61 8.03
N SER A 28 -9.67 -4.08 9.06
CA SER A 28 -10.95 -3.37 8.90
C SER A 28 -10.85 -1.85 9.13
N LYS A 29 -9.73 -1.40 9.71
CA LYS A 29 -9.42 0.02 9.89
C LYS A 29 -7.91 0.25 9.80
N VAL A 30 -7.50 1.38 9.24
CA VAL A 30 -6.09 1.79 9.17
C VAL A 30 -5.91 3.19 9.77
N TYR A 31 -4.90 3.35 10.60
CA TYR A 31 -4.44 4.62 11.16
C TYR A 31 -3.12 4.98 10.50
N LEU A 32 -3.11 6.06 9.73
CA LEU A 32 -1.94 6.53 8.97
C LEU A 32 -1.20 7.60 9.78
N ILE A 33 0.06 7.33 10.12
CA ILE A 33 0.93 8.25 10.86
C ILE A 33 2.00 8.80 9.92
N CYS A 34 2.13 10.12 9.85
CA CYS A 34 3.03 10.79 8.93
C CYS A 34 4.10 11.62 9.64
N SER A 35 5.21 11.89 8.95
CA SER A 35 6.15 12.94 9.36
C SER A 35 5.60 14.33 9.01
N ARG A 36 6.24 15.39 9.52
CA ARG A 36 5.90 16.79 9.21
C ARG A 36 5.91 17.10 7.72
N ASP A 37 6.68 16.36 6.91
CA ASP A 37 6.76 16.58 5.46
C ASP A 37 5.42 16.37 4.76
N ALA A 38 4.55 15.48 5.28
CA ALA A 38 3.20 15.30 4.75
C ALA A 38 2.27 16.51 5.00
N GLY A 39 2.64 17.40 5.93
CA GLY A 39 1.93 18.65 6.18
C GLY A 39 2.24 19.74 5.14
N GLN A 40 3.32 19.59 4.38
CA GLN A 40 3.69 20.54 3.33
C GLN A 40 2.84 20.30 2.09
N GLU A 41 2.27 21.38 1.55
CA GLU A 41 1.50 21.32 0.30
C GLU A 41 2.40 20.83 -0.84
N ASN A 42 1.90 19.92 -1.67
CA ASN A 42 2.61 19.33 -2.81
C ASN A 42 3.86 18.49 -2.48
N SER A 43 4.10 18.11 -1.22
CA SER A 43 5.21 17.21 -0.91
C SER A 43 4.98 15.80 -1.48
N PRO A 44 6.04 15.04 -1.82
CA PRO A 44 5.92 13.65 -2.23
C PRO A 44 5.19 12.78 -1.20
N LEU A 45 5.41 13.04 0.09
CA LEU A 45 4.78 12.30 1.17
C LEU A 45 3.30 12.64 1.34
N ARG A 46 2.90 13.90 1.08
CA ARG A 46 1.48 14.27 1.05
C ARG A 46 0.74 13.55 -0.08
N ARG A 47 1.31 13.53 -1.29
CA ARG A 47 0.75 12.72 -2.38
C ARG A 47 0.67 11.24 -2.02
N ALA A 48 1.73 10.69 -1.40
CA ALA A 48 1.75 9.30 -0.96
C ALA A 48 0.64 8.98 0.04
N LEU A 49 0.40 9.88 1.00
CA LEU A 49 -0.68 9.79 1.96
C LEU A 49 -2.04 9.78 1.25
N ASP A 50 -2.28 10.75 0.38
CA ASP A 50 -3.56 10.92 -0.32
C ASP A 50 -3.86 9.70 -1.23
N ASP A 51 -2.87 9.25 -2.02
CA ASP A 51 -2.99 8.07 -2.90
C ASP A 51 -3.23 6.78 -2.09
N LEU A 52 -2.50 6.61 -0.98
CA LEU A 52 -2.63 5.44 -0.10
C LEU A 52 -4.02 5.42 0.55
N GLN A 53 -4.47 6.55 1.10
CA GLN A 53 -5.80 6.66 1.70
C GLN A 53 -6.88 6.33 0.66
N ALA A 54 -6.84 6.98 -0.49
CA ALA A 54 -7.83 6.76 -1.55
C ALA A 54 -7.87 5.29 -1.99
N THR A 55 -6.71 4.65 -2.15
CA THR A 55 -6.63 3.23 -2.55
C THR A 55 -7.18 2.29 -1.49
N LEU A 56 -6.84 2.51 -0.21
CA LEU A 56 -7.34 1.69 0.89
C LEU A 56 -8.87 1.80 1.05
N GLU A 57 -9.42 3.00 0.88
CA GLU A 57 -10.86 3.22 1.01
C GLU A 57 -11.63 2.67 -0.20
N SER A 58 -11.16 2.95 -1.43
CA SER A 58 -11.88 2.59 -2.66
C SER A 58 -11.70 1.13 -3.07
N GLU A 59 -10.51 0.56 -2.94
CA GLU A 59 -10.21 -0.79 -3.44
C GLU A 59 -10.33 -1.87 -2.36
N ALA A 60 -10.02 -1.53 -1.10
CA ALA A 60 -10.11 -2.49 0.01
C ALA A 60 -11.36 -2.31 0.89
N GLY A 61 -12.10 -1.20 0.74
CA GLY A 61 -13.28 -0.92 1.56
C GLY A 61 -12.95 -0.71 3.05
N VAL A 62 -11.71 -0.32 3.36
CA VAL A 62 -11.21 -0.18 4.73
C VAL A 62 -11.37 1.26 5.20
N LYS A 63 -11.80 1.45 6.45
CA LYS A 63 -11.88 2.80 7.04
C LYS A 63 -10.49 3.33 7.33
N VAL A 64 -10.13 4.48 6.76
CA VAL A 64 -8.83 5.11 7.02
C VAL A 64 -9.01 6.30 7.96
N ARG A 65 -8.06 6.47 8.87
CA ARG A 65 -7.90 7.67 9.68
C ARG A 65 -6.48 8.17 9.57
N VAL A 66 -6.31 9.38 9.07
CA VAL A 66 -5.02 10.10 9.17
C VAL A 66 -4.88 10.60 10.60
N TRP A 67 -3.72 10.37 11.20
CA TRP A 67 -3.43 10.84 12.55
C TRP A 67 -3.02 12.32 12.53
N ASP A 68 -3.64 13.12 13.39
CA ASP A 68 -3.50 14.58 13.36
C ASP A 68 -2.11 15.07 13.81
N GLN A 69 -1.39 14.26 14.59
CA GLN A 69 -0.06 14.61 15.06
C GLN A 69 1.02 14.06 14.13
N PHE A 70 1.88 14.96 13.67
CA PHE A 70 3.07 14.59 12.92
C PHE A 70 4.19 14.06 13.83
N VAL A 71 4.98 13.16 13.26
CA VAL A 71 6.21 12.64 13.83
C VAL A 71 7.40 13.45 13.32
N ASP A 72 8.44 13.57 14.14
CA ASP A 72 9.76 13.97 13.64
C ASP A 72 10.47 12.75 13.05
N ALA A 73 10.75 12.79 11.76
CA ALA A 73 11.25 11.65 11.01
C ALA A 73 12.61 11.12 11.48
N TYR A 74 13.38 11.91 12.25
CA TYR A 74 14.71 11.51 12.72
C TYR A 74 14.78 11.35 14.24
N ASP A 75 13.64 11.47 14.94
CA ASP A 75 13.53 11.26 16.37
C ASP A 75 12.67 10.01 16.67
N PRO A 76 13.29 8.88 17.04
CA PRO A 76 12.56 7.66 17.37
C PRO A 76 11.64 7.82 18.60
N GLU A 77 11.95 8.71 19.55
CA GLU A 77 11.10 8.93 20.73
C GLU A 77 9.85 9.75 20.37
N SER A 78 9.99 10.71 19.46
CA SER A 78 8.83 11.40 18.85
C SER A 78 7.89 10.39 18.17
N ALA A 79 8.45 9.47 17.37
CA ALA A 79 7.68 8.42 16.72
C ALA A 79 7.00 7.48 17.72
N ARG A 80 7.75 7.02 18.72
CA ARG A 80 7.24 6.15 19.79
C ARG A 80 6.03 6.76 20.49
N ARG A 81 6.15 8.01 20.95
CA ARG A 81 5.08 8.72 21.65
C ARG A 81 3.83 8.86 20.76
N VAL A 82 3.99 9.31 19.52
CA VAL A 82 2.85 9.57 18.62
C VAL A 82 2.14 8.27 18.23
N VAL A 83 2.91 7.21 17.91
CA VAL A 83 2.36 5.89 17.59
C VAL A 83 1.63 5.29 18.79
N TYR A 84 2.19 5.44 20.00
CA TYR A 84 1.55 4.95 21.23
C TYR A 84 0.20 5.64 21.51
N GLU A 85 0.10 6.95 21.28
CA GLU A 85 -1.18 7.66 21.39
C GLU A 85 -2.19 7.21 20.32
N ALA A 86 -1.74 6.97 19.08
CA ALA A 86 -2.60 6.42 18.03
C ALA A 86 -3.10 5.00 18.36
N ILE A 87 -2.25 4.15 18.96
CA ILE A 87 -2.62 2.82 19.46
C ILE A 87 -3.72 2.94 20.52
N LYS A 88 -3.54 3.81 21.52
CA LYS A 88 -4.53 4.01 22.59
C LYS A 88 -5.87 4.47 22.05
N ASP A 89 -5.86 5.41 21.10
CA ASP A 89 -7.09 5.86 20.45
C ASP A 89 -7.73 4.74 19.62
N ALA A 90 -6.94 3.93 18.90
CA ALA A 90 -7.45 2.78 18.16
C ALA A 90 -8.15 1.78 19.09
N GLN A 91 -7.52 1.38 20.19
CA GLN A 91 -8.11 0.48 21.19
C GLN A 91 -9.42 1.01 21.78
N LYS A 92 -9.55 2.33 21.96
CA LYS A 92 -10.79 2.95 22.47
C LYS A 92 -11.93 2.97 21.45
N ARG A 93 -11.61 3.01 20.15
CA ARG A 93 -12.58 3.25 19.06
C ARG A 93 -12.89 2.02 18.21
N THR A 94 -12.30 0.89 18.52
CA THR A 94 -12.53 -0.36 17.80
C THR A 94 -12.55 -1.55 18.74
N SER A 95 -13.39 -2.54 18.44
CA SER A 95 -13.35 -3.85 19.06
C SER A 95 -12.34 -4.80 18.36
N ALA A 96 -11.78 -4.37 17.23
CA ALA A 96 -10.73 -5.09 16.52
C ALA A 96 -9.42 -5.06 17.32
N GLN A 97 -8.60 -6.11 17.18
CA GLN A 97 -7.26 -6.08 17.75
C GLN A 97 -6.40 -5.03 17.05
N VAL A 98 -5.51 -4.37 17.79
CA VAL A 98 -4.57 -3.42 17.20
C VAL A 98 -3.29 -4.15 16.78
N LEU A 99 -2.85 -3.89 15.55
CA LEU A 99 -1.61 -4.40 14.96
C LEU A 99 -0.78 -3.20 14.49
N VAL A 100 0.51 -3.19 14.78
CA VAL A 100 1.41 -2.09 14.36
C VAL A 100 2.26 -2.53 13.18
N ASN A 101 2.10 -1.89 12.01
CA ASN A 101 2.99 -2.09 10.87
C ASN A 101 4.09 -1.03 10.91
N PHE A 102 5.32 -1.48 11.17
CA PHE A 102 6.49 -0.61 11.35
C PHE A 102 7.42 -0.60 10.12
N THR A 103 6.98 -1.15 8.99
CA THR A 103 7.80 -1.26 7.76
C THR A 103 8.08 0.11 7.12
N GLY A 104 7.06 0.98 7.10
CA GLY A 104 7.14 2.30 6.49
C GLY A 104 7.86 3.34 7.36
N GLY A 105 7.81 4.59 6.89
CA GLY A 105 8.54 5.72 7.48
C GLY A 105 10.06 5.64 7.26
N THR A 106 10.80 6.50 7.94
CA THR A 106 12.25 6.37 8.07
C THR A 106 12.59 5.27 9.07
N LYS A 107 13.84 4.81 9.09
CA LYS A 107 14.32 3.83 10.09
C LYS A 107 14.09 4.30 11.54
N CYS A 108 14.30 5.58 11.84
CA CYS A 108 14.04 6.14 13.17
C CYS A 108 12.56 6.03 13.54
N MET A 109 11.66 6.34 12.60
CA MET A 109 10.23 6.17 12.82
C MET A 109 9.86 4.69 13.04
N SER A 110 10.40 3.78 12.23
CA SER A 110 10.16 2.33 12.35
C SER A 110 10.57 1.80 13.72
N VAL A 111 11.73 2.22 14.24
CA VAL A 111 12.19 1.88 15.60
C VAL A 111 11.21 2.39 16.64
N GLY A 112 10.79 3.66 16.56
CA GLY A 112 9.83 4.22 17.50
C GLY A 112 8.48 3.50 17.47
N ALA A 113 7.96 3.16 16.28
CA ALA A 113 6.71 2.42 16.14
C ALA A 113 6.81 1.00 16.73
N PHE A 114 7.94 0.31 16.52
CA PHE A 114 8.20 -0.99 17.12
C PHE A 114 8.24 -0.92 18.65
N LEU A 115 8.94 0.07 19.22
CA LEU A 115 8.99 0.28 20.67
C LEU A 115 7.61 0.61 21.25
N ALA A 116 6.81 1.43 20.56
CA ALA A 116 5.44 1.73 20.97
C ALA A 116 4.55 0.48 21.00
N ALA A 117 4.72 -0.43 20.04
CA ALA A 117 4.01 -1.71 20.03
C ALA A 117 4.43 -2.59 21.22
N GLN A 118 5.73 -2.63 21.53
CA GLN A 118 6.23 -3.37 22.70
C GLN A 118 5.69 -2.80 24.01
N ASP A 119 5.72 -1.47 24.20
CA ASP A 119 5.18 -0.82 25.40
C ASP A 119 3.69 -1.09 25.61
N ALA A 120 2.95 -1.25 24.50
CA ALA A 120 1.53 -1.57 24.52
C ALA A 120 1.24 -3.08 24.64
N GLY A 121 2.27 -3.94 24.57
CA GLY A 121 2.10 -5.40 24.54
C GLY A 121 1.31 -5.88 23.31
N LEU A 122 1.44 -5.20 22.17
CA LEU A 122 0.66 -5.47 20.96
C LEU A 122 1.51 -6.12 19.87
N PRO A 123 0.92 -6.99 19.04
CA PRO A 123 1.63 -7.56 17.92
C PRO A 123 2.03 -6.47 16.92
N CYS A 124 3.15 -6.69 16.25
CA CYS A 124 3.63 -5.84 15.18
C CYS A 124 3.99 -6.65 13.93
N LEU A 125 4.08 -5.95 12.80
CA LEU A 125 4.23 -6.51 11.47
C LEU A 125 5.33 -5.78 10.70
N TYR A 126 6.19 -6.56 10.06
CA TYR A 126 7.13 -6.10 9.04
C TYR A 126 6.82 -6.76 7.70
N VAL A 127 6.79 -5.98 6.63
CA VAL A 127 6.52 -6.43 5.26
C VAL A 127 7.83 -6.58 4.52
N ASP A 128 8.27 -7.83 4.37
CA ASP A 128 9.49 -8.20 3.65
C ASP A 128 9.13 -8.51 2.20
N THR A 129 9.06 -7.44 1.39
CA THR A 129 8.72 -7.55 -0.04
C THR A 129 9.78 -8.28 -0.85
N ALA A 130 11.05 -8.28 -0.39
CA ALA A 130 12.13 -8.99 -1.07
C ALA A 130 11.97 -10.52 -0.99
N ASN A 131 11.43 -11.01 0.13
CA ASN A 131 11.20 -12.44 0.37
C ASN A 131 9.71 -12.83 0.32
N LEU A 132 8.84 -11.94 -0.18
CA LEU A 132 7.40 -12.16 -0.35
C LEU A 132 6.72 -12.71 0.92
N ARG A 133 7.03 -12.13 2.06
CA ARG A 133 6.53 -12.58 3.36
C ARG A 133 6.26 -11.43 4.32
N LEU A 134 5.37 -11.67 5.25
CA LEU A 134 5.16 -10.84 6.43
C LEU A 134 5.88 -11.50 7.61
N ILE A 135 6.52 -10.67 8.43
CA ILE A 135 7.09 -11.10 9.71
C ILE A 135 6.22 -10.49 10.80
N ARG A 136 5.49 -11.34 11.51
CA ARG A 136 4.67 -10.93 12.65
C ARG A 136 5.44 -11.24 13.93
N TYR A 137 5.53 -10.26 14.82
CA TYR A 137 6.16 -10.40 16.13
C TYR A 137 5.14 -10.10 17.21
N ASP A 138 5.06 -10.98 18.20
CA ASP A 138 4.21 -10.80 19.38
C ASP A 138 5.12 -10.57 20.60
N PRO A 139 5.11 -9.37 21.21
CA PRO A 139 6.01 -9.02 22.29
C PRO A 139 5.67 -9.72 23.61
N VAL A 140 4.44 -10.20 23.80
CA VAL A 140 4.02 -10.83 25.05
C VAL A 140 4.50 -12.28 25.10
N SER A 141 4.35 -13.00 23.99
CA SER A 141 4.83 -14.38 23.85
C SER A 141 6.29 -14.48 23.40
N LEU A 142 6.92 -13.35 23.03
CA LEU A 142 8.24 -13.28 22.41
C LEU A 142 8.37 -14.19 21.18
N SER A 143 7.26 -14.40 20.48
CA SER A 143 7.20 -15.27 19.32
C SER A 143 7.29 -14.46 18.03
N GLN A 144 7.90 -15.07 17.03
CA GLN A 144 7.96 -14.54 15.68
C GLN A 144 7.40 -15.57 14.71
N GLU A 145 6.54 -15.11 13.81
CA GLU A 145 5.96 -15.91 12.75
C GLU A 145 6.30 -15.30 11.40
N SER A 146 6.65 -16.16 10.44
CA SER A 146 6.84 -15.78 9.05
C SER A 146 5.66 -16.29 8.24
N LEU A 147 4.89 -15.35 7.69
CA LEU A 147 3.70 -15.63 6.90
C LEU A 147 4.03 -15.35 5.42
N PRO A 148 4.03 -16.33 4.52
CA PRO A 148 4.16 -16.04 3.09
C PRO A 148 3.01 -15.15 2.63
N PHE A 149 3.25 -14.32 1.61
CA PHE A 149 2.19 -13.54 1.00
C PHE A 149 1.11 -14.45 0.45
N ASP A 150 -0.11 -14.26 0.96
CA ASP A 150 -1.31 -14.92 0.46
C ASP A 150 -2.32 -13.82 0.13
N LEU A 151 -2.16 -13.27 -1.06
CA LEU A 151 -2.98 -12.16 -1.54
C LEU A 151 -4.27 -12.67 -2.21
N ALA A 152 -4.34 -13.97 -2.54
CA ALA A 152 -5.48 -14.63 -3.17
C ALA A 152 -6.08 -13.85 -4.37
N GLY A 153 -5.24 -13.21 -5.18
CA GLY A 153 -5.66 -12.38 -6.32
C GLY A 153 -6.36 -11.06 -5.96
N ARG A 154 -6.46 -10.72 -4.66
CA ARG A 154 -7.13 -9.49 -4.19
C ARG A 154 -6.28 -8.24 -4.39
N LEU A 155 -4.95 -8.39 -4.40
CA LEU A 155 -4.04 -7.32 -4.82
C LEU A 155 -3.70 -7.50 -6.30
N THR A 156 -4.06 -6.52 -7.12
CA THR A 156 -3.91 -6.56 -8.58
C THR A 156 -3.00 -5.44 -9.09
N VAL A 157 -2.52 -5.57 -10.34
CA VAL A 157 -1.72 -4.52 -11.00
C VAL A 157 -2.45 -3.17 -11.03
N PRO A 158 -3.77 -3.09 -11.33
CA PRO A 158 -4.51 -1.85 -11.20
C PRO A 158 -4.43 -1.20 -9.81
N ILE A 159 -4.56 -2.00 -8.74
CA ILE A 159 -4.46 -1.50 -7.36
C ILE A 159 -3.06 -0.96 -7.08
N TYR A 160 -2.02 -1.64 -7.57
CA TYR A 160 -0.65 -1.14 -7.47
C TYR A 160 -0.53 0.26 -8.10
N PHE A 161 -0.96 0.45 -9.35
CA PHE A 161 -0.87 1.77 -10.01
C PHE A 161 -1.71 2.85 -9.31
N LYS A 162 -2.92 2.52 -8.88
CA LYS A 162 -3.77 3.44 -8.10
C LYS A 162 -3.10 3.89 -6.79
N SER A 163 -2.36 2.99 -6.12
CA SER A 163 -1.62 3.33 -4.89
C SER A 163 -0.48 4.35 -5.09
N TYR A 164 -0.09 4.63 -6.33
CA TYR A 164 0.86 5.68 -6.70
C TYR A 164 0.20 6.81 -7.53
N GLY A 165 -1.13 6.95 -7.45
CA GLY A 165 -1.88 7.99 -8.14
C GLY A 165 -1.82 7.87 -9.66
N LYS A 166 -1.51 6.68 -10.19
CA LYS A 166 -1.40 6.45 -11.63
C LYS A 166 -2.74 5.95 -12.19
N PRO A 167 -3.24 6.57 -13.28
CA PRO A 167 -4.44 6.09 -13.93
C PRO A 167 -4.17 4.70 -14.52
N VAL A 168 -5.14 3.81 -14.35
CA VAL A 168 -5.13 2.50 -15.00
C VAL A 168 -6.05 2.60 -16.20
N TYR A 169 -5.46 2.58 -17.38
CA TYR A 169 -6.23 2.44 -18.60
C TYR A 169 -6.65 0.97 -18.73
N PRO A 170 -7.87 0.68 -19.23
CA PRO A 170 -8.26 -0.68 -19.56
C PRO A 170 -7.20 -1.33 -20.44
N SER A 171 -6.99 -2.64 -20.28
CA SER A 171 -5.98 -3.35 -21.05
C SER A 171 -6.18 -3.09 -22.54
N SER A 172 -5.09 -3.00 -23.31
CA SER A 172 -5.15 -2.86 -24.78
C SER A 172 -6.01 -3.94 -25.43
N ARG A 173 -6.19 -5.10 -24.78
CA ARG A 173 -7.10 -6.17 -25.19
C ARG A 173 -8.59 -5.77 -25.19
N GLN A 174 -8.98 -4.74 -24.45
CA GLN A 174 -10.33 -4.16 -24.48
C GLN A 174 -10.45 -3.01 -25.50
N LEU A 175 -9.33 -2.46 -25.95
CA LEU A 175 -9.29 -1.41 -26.99
C LEU A 175 -9.22 -1.98 -28.41
N PHE A 176 -8.83 -3.24 -28.55
CA PHE A 176 -8.73 -3.96 -29.82
C PHE A 176 -9.57 -5.23 -29.77
N PRO A 177 -10.30 -5.60 -30.85
CA PRO A 177 -10.82 -6.96 -31.00
C PRO A 177 -9.69 -7.98 -30.79
N ASP A 178 -9.98 -9.15 -30.21
CA ASP A 178 -8.97 -10.17 -29.85
C ASP A 178 -7.99 -10.46 -31.00
N ALA A 179 -8.49 -10.57 -32.23
CA ALA A 179 -7.67 -10.78 -33.43
C ALA A 179 -6.65 -9.66 -33.71
N ALA A 180 -6.99 -8.41 -33.40
CA ALA A 180 -6.10 -7.27 -33.59
C ALA A 180 -5.05 -7.17 -32.47
N PHE A 181 -5.39 -7.60 -31.25
CA PHE A 181 -4.42 -7.72 -30.16
C PHE A 181 -3.43 -8.86 -30.43
N ASP A 182 -3.92 -10.04 -30.82
CA ASP A 182 -3.07 -11.20 -31.13
C ASP A 182 -2.11 -10.88 -32.28
N PHE A 183 -2.61 -10.24 -33.36
CA PHE A 183 -1.76 -9.77 -34.45
C PHE A 183 -0.70 -8.76 -33.98
N ALA A 184 -1.07 -7.79 -33.14
CA ALA A 184 -0.11 -6.82 -32.59
C ALA A 184 0.94 -7.50 -31.71
N TRP A 185 0.55 -8.51 -30.94
CA TRP A 185 1.46 -9.27 -30.09
C TRP A 185 2.43 -10.12 -30.92
N ASP A 186 1.95 -10.78 -31.97
CA ASP A 186 2.78 -11.50 -32.92
C ASP A 186 3.77 -10.56 -33.63
N LEU A 187 3.32 -9.38 -34.04
CA LEU A 187 4.18 -8.39 -34.67
C LEU A 187 5.26 -7.86 -33.69
N TYR A 188 4.93 -7.72 -32.41
CA TYR A 188 5.86 -7.31 -31.36
C TYR A 188 6.95 -8.36 -31.13
N THR A 189 6.58 -9.63 -31.04
CA THR A 189 7.54 -10.72 -30.86
C THR A 189 8.49 -10.87 -32.04
N LEU A 190 8.03 -10.57 -33.25
CA LEU A 190 8.84 -10.60 -34.47
C LEU A 190 9.71 -9.34 -34.64
N TRP A 191 9.32 -8.18 -34.10
CA TRP A 191 10.03 -6.91 -34.32
C TRP A 191 10.06 -5.96 -33.09
N PRO A 192 10.68 -6.38 -31.97
CA PRO A 192 10.60 -5.65 -30.70
C PRO A 192 11.19 -4.23 -30.73
N GLN A 193 12.14 -3.97 -31.65
CA GLN A 193 12.83 -2.68 -31.81
C GLN A 193 11.92 -1.53 -32.31
N ARG A 194 10.69 -1.81 -32.76
CA ARG A 194 9.76 -0.80 -33.33
C ARG A 194 8.44 -0.66 -32.58
N PHE A 195 8.40 -1.09 -31.32
CA PHE A 195 7.19 -1.08 -30.50
C PHE A 195 6.48 0.29 -30.42
N SER A 196 7.25 1.39 -30.34
CA SER A 196 6.71 2.75 -30.32
C SER A 196 5.96 3.12 -31.61
N VAL A 197 6.43 2.63 -32.76
CA VAL A 197 5.79 2.84 -34.07
C VAL A 197 4.49 2.05 -34.16
N MET A 198 4.52 0.79 -33.70
CA MET A 198 3.34 -0.08 -33.67
C MET A 198 2.22 0.46 -32.78
N ILE A 199 2.53 0.89 -31.56
CA ILE A 199 1.54 1.49 -30.65
C ILE A 199 0.90 2.72 -31.31
N SER A 200 1.70 3.61 -31.90
CA SER A 200 1.17 4.81 -32.57
C SER A 200 0.25 4.49 -33.76
N PHE A 201 0.54 3.38 -34.47
CA PHE A 201 -0.26 2.94 -35.60
C PHE A 201 -1.58 2.32 -35.13
N LEU A 202 -1.53 1.48 -34.09
CA LEU A 202 -2.68 0.84 -33.48
C LEU A 202 -3.62 1.87 -32.82
N GLU A 203 -3.10 2.88 -32.13
CA GLU A 203 -3.90 3.98 -31.57
C GLU A 203 -4.61 4.80 -32.65
N LYS A 204 -3.92 5.09 -33.77
CA LYS A 204 -4.54 5.74 -34.93
C LYS A 204 -5.62 4.87 -35.55
N PHE A 205 -5.38 3.56 -35.67
CA PHE A 205 -6.33 2.61 -36.24
C PHE A 205 -7.58 2.45 -35.37
N ALA A 206 -7.43 2.32 -34.05
CA ALA A 206 -8.54 2.28 -33.10
C ALA A 206 -9.40 3.55 -33.17
N LYS A 207 -8.78 4.74 -33.23
CA LYS A 207 -9.52 6.01 -33.39
C LYS A 207 -10.33 6.09 -34.68
N VAL A 208 -9.86 5.46 -35.76
CA VAL A 208 -10.60 5.43 -37.04
C VAL A 208 -11.79 4.48 -36.98
N ILE A 209 -11.67 3.37 -36.25
CA ILE A 209 -12.76 2.40 -36.08
C ILE A 209 -13.83 2.90 -35.11
N SER A 210 -13.44 3.57 -34.02
CA SER A 210 -14.37 4.08 -33.01
C SER A 210 -15.14 5.36 -33.41
N ASN A 211 -14.79 5.98 -34.54
CA ASN A 211 -15.48 7.15 -35.11
C ASN A 211 -16.48 6.79 -36.23
N LYS A 212 -16.87 5.51 -36.35
CA LYS A 212 -18.00 5.03 -37.14
C LYS A 212 -19.07 4.47 -36.21
#